data_AF-Q5B5T3-F1
#
_entry.id   AF-Q5B5T3-F1
#
_cell.length_a   1.000
_cell.length_b   1.000
_cell.length_c   1.000
_cell.angle_alpha   90.00
_cell.angle_beta   90.00
_cell.angle_gamma   90.00
#
_symmetry.space_group_name_H-M   'P 1'
#
loop_
_entity.id
_entity.type
_entity.pdbx_description
1 polymer ?
#
loop_
_entity_poly.entity_id
_entity_poly.type
_entity_poly.pdbx_seq_one_letter_code
_entity_poly.pdbx_strand_id
1 'polypeptide(L)'
;MFITTTWYTREEIPVRTGIWFSGNSVGGLLASILAYGIGHIDHPLQPWMWLFIILGTATFLWGFVILVSLPDSISKAAFLTAEEKAFLSRRVVIAGTGRTEGTVWKPDQAAECFRDPKTWHLLGIAALTQIPNGGIQNFSNLVIKSFGFTALESTLVNIPVSIISAATITLTGWLAGRFQGLNCILIACVLAVSGLGSTLVYARIYHVPLGVQLLGYFLLATGPGALPLTMSLAQTNYKGVTKKMTMTGTMFVVYCVGNIAGPHLFSASEARHETSFRAILICYALSAALALSLYVYLQRLNSQRNREEGTVRAGPVAALPQQPDRPTGRSATSTEISPLIRTSQGQDDCDLTDWNTFGFRYRL
;
A
#
# COMPACT_ATOMS: atom_id res chain seq x y z
N MET A 1 4.12 -6.94 2.47
CA MET A 1 4.46 -6.77 1.03
C MET A 1 4.99 -8.03 0.37
N PHE A 2 6.09 -8.61 0.87
CA PHE A 2 6.79 -9.73 0.24
C PHE A 2 5.93 -11.01 0.10
N ILE A 3 5.18 -11.34 1.14
CA ILE A 3 4.21 -12.46 1.12
C ILE A 3 3.16 -12.20 0.02
N THR A 4 2.55 -11.03 -0.01
CA THR A 4 1.53 -10.69 -1.02
C THR A 4 2.08 -10.81 -2.45
N THR A 5 3.32 -10.37 -2.72
CA THR A 5 3.94 -10.49 -4.05
C THR A 5 4.34 -11.92 -4.40
N THR A 6 4.51 -12.79 -3.41
CA THR A 6 4.85 -14.20 -3.61
C THR A 6 3.62 -15.03 -3.98
N TRP A 7 2.45 -14.69 -3.45
CA TRP A 7 1.23 -15.48 -3.59
C TRP A 7 0.25 -14.96 -4.63
N TYR A 8 0.32 -13.67 -4.97
CA TYR A 8 -0.66 -13.01 -5.84
C TYR A 8 -0.03 -12.39 -7.09
N THR A 9 -0.85 -12.30 -8.14
CA THR A 9 -0.47 -11.68 -9.41
C THR A 9 -0.47 -10.16 -9.33
N ARG A 10 0.20 -9.48 -10.28
CA ARG A 10 0.22 -8.01 -10.38
C ARG A 10 -1.18 -7.38 -10.40
N GLU A 11 -2.19 -8.12 -10.87
CA GLU A 11 -3.57 -7.64 -10.94
C GLU A 11 -4.32 -7.72 -9.63
N GLU A 12 -4.01 -8.72 -8.81
CA GLU A 12 -4.68 -8.97 -7.54
C GLU A 12 -4.04 -8.21 -6.37
N ILE A 13 -2.75 -7.85 -6.50
CA ILE A 13 -1.99 -7.15 -5.46
C ILE A 13 -2.72 -5.93 -4.90
N PRO A 14 -3.28 -4.99 -5.69
CA PRO A 14 -3.94 -3.80 -5.12
C PRO A 14 -5.13 -4.14 -4.24
N VAL A 15 -6.00 -5.06 -4.68
CA VAL A 15 -7.19 -5.48 -3.93
C VAL A 15 -6.77 -6.18 -2.65
N ARG A 16 -5.79 -7.09 -2.72
CA ARG A 16 -5.28 -7.80 -1.54
C ARG A 16 -4.63 -6.85 -0.56
N THR A 17 -3.82 -5.91 -1.05
CA THR A 17 -3.19 -4.87 -0.22
C THR A 17 -4.21 -3.99 0.47
N GLY A 18 -5.28 -3.58 -0.22
CA GLY A 18 -6.40 -2.87 0.42
C GLY A 18 -7.07 -3.69 1.54
N ILE A 19 -7.36 -4.97 1.29
CA ILE A 19 -8.06 -5.83 2.26
C ILE A 19 -7.25 -6.06 3.53
N TRP A 20 -5.98 -6.46 3.43
CA TRP A 20 -5.21 -6.73 4.66
C TRP A 20 -4.80 -5.43 5.37
N PHE A 21 -4.62 -4.33 4.62
CA PHE A 21 -4.27 -3.04 5.23
C PHE A 21 -5.47 -2.38 5.92
N SER A 22 -6.71 -2.59 5.44
CA SER A 22 -7.92 -2.11 6.13
C SER A 22 -8.10 -2.74 7.51
N GLY A 23 -7.45 -3.89 7.77
CA GLY A 23 -7.33 -4.49 9.10
C GLY A 23 -6.77 -3.55 10.16
N ASN A 24 -5.91 -2.59 9.79
CA ASN A 24 -5.43 -1.55 10.71
C ASN A 24 -6.58 -0.66 11.22
N SER A 25 -7.48 -0.26 10.32
CA SER A 25 -8.63 0.58 10.65
C SER A 25 -9.72 -0.21 11.38
N VAL A 26 -9.94 -1.48 11.02
CA VAL A 26 -10.84 -2.38 11.78
C VAL A 26 -10.30 -2.64 13.18
N GLY A 27 -8.98 -2.82 13.33
CA GLY A 27 -8.32 -2.93 14.62
C GLY A 27 -8.53 -1.68 15.47
N GLY A 28 -8.36 -0.49 14.88
CA GLY A 28 -8.65 0.80 15.54
C GLY A 28 -10.09 0.94 15.99
N LEU A 29 -11.05 0.47 15.18
CA LEU A 29 -12.47 0.42 15.53
C LEU A 29 -12.72 -0.47 16.76
N LEU A 30 -12.23 -1.71 16.73
CA LEU A 30 -12.37 -2.65 17.86
C LEU A 30 -11.68 -2.13 19.12
N ALA A 31 -10.49 -1.55 18.97
CA ALA A 31 -9.74 -0.95 20.07
C ALA A 31 -10.51 0.23 20.69
N SER A 32 -11.16 1.07 19.88
CA SER A 32 -11.97 2.21 20.37
C SER A 32 -13.20 1.73 21.16
N ILE A 33 -13.88 0.68 20.68
CA ILE A 33 -15.03 0.07 21.37
C ILE A 33 -14.60 -0.55 22.69
N LEU A 34 -13.51 -1.33 22.68
CA LEU A 34 -12.96 -1.94 23.88
C LEU A 34 -12.48 -0.87 24.89
N ALA A 35 -11.82 0.18 24.41
CA ALA A 35 -11.39 1.31 25.23
C ALA A 35 -12.57 2.02 25.90
N TYR A 36 -13.68 2.22 25.18
CA TYR A 36 -14.89 2.78 25.76
C TYR A 36 -15.50 1.85 26.82
N GLY A 37 -15.60 0.55 26.56
CA GLY A 37 -16.16 -0.42 27.50
C GLY A 37 -15.32 -0.58 28.77
N ILE A 38 -14.01 -0.75 28.62
CA ILE A 38 -13.06 -0.92 29.74
C ILE A 38 -12.84 0.40 30.50
N GLY A 39 -13.08 1.54 29.85
CA GLY A 39 -12.99 2.88 30.44
C GLY A 39 -13.87 3.11 31.66
N HIS A 40 -14.83 2.22 31.95
CA HIS A 40 -15.72 2.30 33.11
C HIS A 40 -15.25 1.43 34.31
N ILE A 41 -14.13 0.73 34.18
CA ILE A 41 -13.59 -0.17 35.22
C ILE A 41 -12.51 0.57 36.01
N ASP A 42 -12.88 1.13 37.16
CA ASP A 42 -11.98 1.94 37.99
C ASP A 42 -11.20 1.14 39.05
N HIS A 43 -11.70 -0.04 39.44
CA HIS A 43 -11.08 -0.93 40.43
C HIS A 43 -11.06 -2.38 39.96
N PRO A 44 -10.03 -3.19 40.27
CA PRO A 44 -8.85 -2.93 41.11
C PRO A 44 -7.64 -2.28 40.39
N LEU A 45 -7.65 -2.19 39.07
CA LEU A 45 -6.58 -1.60 38.25
C LEU A 45 -7.13 -0.45 37.41
N GLN A 46 -6.26 0.47 37.02
CA GLN A 46 -6.61 1.59 36.16
C GLN A 46 -7.07 1.10 34.77
N PRO A 47 -8.07 1.73 34.11
CA PRO A 47 -8.61 1.28 32.83
C PRO A 47 -7.58 1.04 31.72
N TRP A 48 -6.54 1.87 31.66
CA TRP A 48 -5.47 1.75 30.67
C TRP A 48 -4.63 0.46 30.84
N MET A 49 -4.48 -0.03 32.08
CA MET A 49 -3.75 -1.28 32.37
C MET A 49 -4.54 -2.49 31.85
N TRP A 50 -5.86 -2.49 32.03
CA TRP A 50 -6.75 -3.51 31.49
C TRP A 50 -6.70 -3.58 29.97
N LEU A 51 -6.60 -2.43 29.29
CA LEU A 51 -6.41 -2.41 27.83
C LEU A 51 -5.14 -3.13 27.40
N PHE A 52 -4.00 -2.87 28.06
CA PHE A 52 -2.74 -3.56 27.74
C PHE A 52 -2.79 -5.06 28.03
N ILE A 53 -3.41 -5.48 29.15
CA ILE A 53 -3.53 -6.88 29.51
C ILE A 53 -4.41 -7.62 28.49
N ILE A 54 -5.61 -7.11 28.19
CA ILE A 54 -6.57 -7.79 27.32
C ILE A 54 -6.06 -7.82 25.88
N LEU A 55 -5.67 -6.67 25.30
CA LEU A 55 -5.19 -6.64 23.91
C LEU A 55 -3.82 -7.34 23.78
N GLY A 56 -2.95 -7.22 24.79
CA GLY A 56 -1.64 -7.86 24.80
C GLY A 56 -1.75 -9.39 24.85
N THR A 57 -2.59 -9.94 25.72
CA THR A 57 -2.83 -11.40 25.78
C THR A 57 -3.49 -11.91 24.50
N ALA A 58 -4.50 -11.22 23.96
CA ALA A 58 -5.17 -11.61 22.72
C ALA A 58 -4.19 -11.65 21.53
N THR A 59 -3.32 -10.63 21.39
CA THR A 59 -2.31 -10.58 20.32
C THR A 59 -1.22 -11.62 20.51
N PHE A 60 -0.81 -11.88 21.75
CA PHE A 60 0.15 -12.96 22.07
C PHE A 60 -0.39 -14.34 21.67
N LEU A 61 -1.64 -14.65 22.04
CA LEU A 61 -2.29 -15.90 21.66
C LEU A 61 -2.45 -16.02 20.13
N TRP A 62 -2.82 -14.93 19.47
CA TRP A 62 -2.91 -14.89 18.01
C TRP A 62 -1.55 -15.14 17.32
N GLY A 63 -0.45 -14.71 17.95
CA GLY A 63 0.91 -14.99 17.49
C GLY A 63 1.21 -16.48 17.34
N PHE A 64 0.76 -17.32 18.29
CA PHE A 64 0.91 -18.77 18.18
C PHE A 64 0.12 -19.37 17.01
N VAL A 65 -1.09 -18.86 16.78
CA VAL A 65 -1.92 -19.30 15.64
C VAL A 65 -1.22 -19.00 14.32
N ILE A 66 -0.64 -17.80 14.17
CA ILE A 66 0.13 -17.43 12.98
C ILE A 66 1.38 -18.32 12.83
N LEU A 67 2.11 -18.58 13.92
CA LEU A 67 3.33 -19.39 13.90
C LEU A 67 3.09 -20.81 13.38
N VAL A 68 1.95 -21.41 13.73
CA VAL A 68 1.58 -22.76 13.27
C VAL A 68 0.94 -22.74 11.87
N SER A 69 0.16 -21.69 11.55
CA SER A 69 -0.72 -21.71 10.38
C SER A 69 -0.14 -21.04 9.13
N LEU A 70 0.86 -20.15 9.26
CA LEU A 70 1.37 -19.36 8.13
C LEU A 70 2.59 -20.02 7.47
N PRO A 71 2.50 -20.51 6.22
CA PRO A 71 3.65 -21.04 5.52
C PRO A 71 4.54 -19.95 4.91
N ASP A 72 5.86 -20.10 5.05
CA ASP A 72 6.85 -19.15 4.52
C ASP A 72 6.88 -19.04 3.00
N SER A 73 6.51 -20.12 2.30
CA SER A 73 6.57 -20.19 0.84
C SER A 73 5.50 -21.10 0.26
N ILE A 74 5.21 -20.93 -1.03
CA ILE A 74 4.25 -21.78 -1.76
C ILE A 74 4.67 -23.25 -1.70
N SER A 75 5.98 -23.54 -1.77
CA SER A 75 6.49 -24.91 -1.71
C SER A 75 6.28 -25.57 -0.34
N LYS A 76 6.40 -24.80 0.74
CA LYS A 76 6.21 -25.26 2.14
C LYS A 76 4.75 -25.27 2.60
N ALA A 77 3.81 -24.83 1.78
CA ALA A 77 2.40 -24.78 2.15
C ALA A 77 1.83 -26.19 2.38
N ALA A 78 1.49 -26.53 3.62
CA ALA A 78 0.96 -27.85 3.97
C ALA A 78 -0.48 -28.08 3.47
N PHE A 79 -1.22 -26.99 3.20
CA PHE A 79 -2.62 -27.04 2.77
C PHE A 79 -2.82 -27.24 1.25
N LEU A 80 -1.74 -27.26 0.45
CA LEU A 80 -1.82 -27.39 -1.02
C LEU A 80 -1.28 -28.74 -1.48
N THR A 81 -1.95 -29.32 -2.48
CA THR A 81 -1.46 -30.49 -3.22
C THR A 81 -0.24 -30.14 -4.08
N ALA A 82 0.53 -31.16 -4.48
CA ALA A 82 1.71 -30.95 -5.33
C ALA A 82 1.37 -30.29 -6.68
N GLU A 83 0.21 -30.62 -7.26
CA GLU A 83 -0.28 -30.03 -8.50
C GLU A 83 -0.65 -28.56 -8.34
N GLU A 84 -1.35 -28.20 -7.25
CA GLU A 84 -1.69 -26.81 -6.92
C GLU A 84 -0.46 -25.95 -6.68
N LYS A 85 0.57 -26.49 -6.00
CA LYS A 85 1.86 -25.81 -5.81
C LYS A 85 2.56 -25.52 -7.14
N ALA A 86 2.58 -26.50 -8.05
CA ALA A 86 3.16 -26.33 -9.38
C ALA A 86 2.37 -25.32 -10.23
N PHE A 87 1.04 -25.30 -10.12
CA PHE A 87 0.19 -24.31 -10.79
C PHE A 87 0.43 -22.90 -10.25
N LEU A 88 0.43 -22.70 -8.93
CA LEU A 88 0.62 -21.40 -8.29
C LEU A 88 2.01 -20.83 -8.56
N SER A 89 3.07 -21.63 -8.44
CA SER A 89 4.44 -21.19 -8.74
C SER A 89 4.57 -20.72 -10.19
N ARG A 90 4.04 -21.47 -11.16
CA ARG A 90 4.01 -21.04 -12.57
C ARG A 90 3.22 -19.76 -12.78
N ARG A 91 2.04 -19.64 -12.16
CA ARG A 91 1.19 -18.46 -12.27
C ARG A 91 1.87 -17.18 -11.77
N VAL A 92 2.59 -17.24 -10.66
CA VAL A 92 3.31 -16.09 -10.09
C VAL A 92 4.51 -15.71 -10.96
N VAL A 93 5.23 -16.68 -11.50
CA VAL A 93 6.34 -16.42 -12.44
C VAL A 93 5.82 -15.76 -13.73
N ILE A 94 4.75 -16.31 -14.32
CA ILE A 94 4.12 -15.77 -15.55
C ILE A 94 3.54 -14.36 -15.32
N ALA A 95 2.97 -14.10 -14.13
CA ALA A 95 2.45 -12.79 -13.76
C ALA A 95 3.54 -11.72 -13.51
N GLY A 96 4.81 -12.08 -13.66
CA GLY A 96 5.94 -11.14 -13.57
C GLY A 96 6.33 -10.74 -12.15
N THR A 97 5.84 -11.45 -11.13
CA THR A 97 6.26 -11.22 -9.74
C THR A 97 7.60 -11.88 -9.39
N GLY A 98 8.08 -12.80 -10.25
CA GLY A 98 9.38 -13.49 -10.10
C GLY A 98 9.32 -14.66 -9.13
N ARG A 99 10.31 -15.56 -9.20
CA ARG A 99 10.45 -16.66 -8.23
C ARG A 99 11.20 -16.14 -7.01
N THR A 100 10.59 -16.23 -5.83
CA THR A 100 11.20 -15.76 -4.57
C THR A 100 12.09 -16.80 -3.90
N GLU A 101 11.95 -18.08 -4.23
CA GLU A 101 12.73 -19.17 -3.64
C GLU A 101 14.13 -19.30 -4.26
N GLY A 102 15.17 -19.39 -3.40
CA GLY A 102 16.55 -19.68 -3.80
C GLY A 102 17.31 -18.53 -4.47
N THR A 103 16.81 -17.30 -4.35
CA THR A 103 17.47 -16.14 -4.97
C THR A 103 18.62 -15.63 -4.10
N VAL A 104 19.75 -15.38 -4.77
CA VAL A 104 20.97 -14.82 -4.15
C VAL A 104 20.88 -13.30 -4.17
N TRP A 105 21.34 -12.66 -3.09
CA TRP A 105 21.40 -11.19 -3.01
C TRP A 105 22.32 -10.63 -4.10
N LYS A 106 21.75 -9.77 -4.97
CA LYS A 106 22.47 -9.12 -6.07
C LYS A 106 22.65 -7.62 -5.78
N PRO A 107 23.85 -7.14 -5.40
CA PRO A 107 24.06 -5.74 -5.05
C PRO A 107 23.75 -4.79 -6.21
N ASP A 108 23.92 -5.23 -7.46
CA ASP A 108 23.57 -4.45 -8.65
C ASP A 108 22.08 -4.10 -8.71
N GLN A 109 21.20 -5.04 -8.34
CA GLN A 109 19.76 -4.78 -8.26
C GLN A 109 19.42 -3.78 -7.15
N ALA A 110 20.16 -3.81 -6.03
CA ALA A 110 19.99 -2.84 -4.95
C ALA A 110 20.45 -1.44 -5.40
N ALA A 111 21.60 -1.33 -6.08
CA ALA A 111 22.07 -0.08 -6.65
C ALA A 111 21.11 0.46 -7.73
N GLU A 112 20.56 -0.40 -8.58
CA GLU A 112 19.51 -0.05 -9.54
C GLU A 112 18.27 0.53 -8.84
N CYS A 113 17.88 -0.05 -7.69
CA CYS A 113 16.77 0.47 -6.89
C CYS A 113 16.97 1.94 -6.49
N PHE A 114 18.15 2.31 -5.98
CA PHE A 114 18.40 3.68 -5.53
C PHE A 114 18.65 4.67 -6.67
N ARG A 115 19.10 4.20 -7.84
CA ARG A 115 19.25 5.03 -9.04
C ARG A 115 17.93 5.33 -9.74
N ASP A 116 16.89 4.55 -9.46
CA ASP A 116 15.60 4.71 -10.12
C ASP A 116 14.83 5.94 -9.59
N PRO A 117 14.48 6.91 -10.44
CA PRO A 117 13.69 8.07 -10.04
C PRO A 117 12.33 7.70 -9.43
N LYS A 118 11.74 6.57 -9.81
CA LYS A 118 10.45 6.11 -9.28
C LYS A 118 10.54 5.73 -7.79
N THR A 119 11.71 5.30 -7.32
CA THR A 119 12.00 4.99 -5.92
C THR A 119 11.84 6.24 -5.08
N TRP A 120 12.49 7.34 -5.47
CA TRP A 120 12.44 8.60 -4.74
C TRP A 120 11.04 9.23 -4.72
N HIS A 121 10.27 9.08 -5.79
CA HIS A 121 8.86 9.50 -5.80
C HIS A 121 8.03 8.72 -4.78
N LEU A 122 8.12 7.38 -4.78
CA LEU A 122 7.36 6.54 -3.85
C LEU A 122 7.80 6.74 -2.40
N LEU A 123 9.11 6.90 -2.15
CA LEU A 123 9.63 7.21 -0.81
C LEU A 123 9.21 8.61 -0.36
N GLY A 124 9.20 9.60 -1.25
CA GLY A 124 8.71 10.95 -0.94
C GLY A 124 7.22 10.97 -0.58
N ILE A 125 6.39 10.26 -1.35
CA ILE A 125 4.97 10.05 -1.04
C ILE A 125 4.81 9.35 0.30
N ALA A 126 5.58 8.28 0.56
CA ALA A 126 5.53 7.58 1.84
C ALA A 126 5.92 8.51 3.01
N ALA A 127 7.02 9.24 2.91
CA ALA A 127 7.47 10.16 3.96
C ALA A 127 6.42 11.24 4.26
N LEU A 128 5.93 11.93 3.23
CA LEU A 128 4.98 13.03 3.36
C LEU A 128 3.57 12.57 3.78
N THR A 129 3.25 11.29 3.64
CA THR A 129 1.99 10.75 4.19
C THR A 129 2.15 10.21 5.61
N GLN A 130 3.32 9.69 5.97
CA GLN A 130 3.57 9.16 7.32
C GLN A 130 3.83 10.24 8.37
N ILE A 131 4.38 11.38 7.97
CA ILE A 131 4.53 12.54 8.87
C ILE A 131 3.16 12.99 9.44
N PRO A 132 2.14 13.32 8.61
CA PRO A 132 0.79 13.58 9.08
C PRO A 132 0.17 12.41 9.86
N ASN A 133 0.40 11.17 9.42
CA ASN A 133 -0.18 9.99 10.07
C ASN A 133 0.28 9.87 11.53
N GLY A 134 1.59 9.94 11.77
CA GLY A 134 2.15 9.88 13.12
C GLY A 134 1.67 11.03 14.00
N GLY A 135 1.56 12.24 13.45
CA GLY A 135 1.04 13.38 14.20
C GLY A 135 -0.44 13.25 14.58
N ILE A 136 -1.30 12.99 13.59
CA ILE A 136 -2.76 12.89 13.81
C ILE A 136 -3.11 11.72 14.71
N GLN A 137 -2.48 10.55 14.55
CA GLN A 137 -2.79 9.39 15.41
C GLN A 137 -2.43 9.64 16.87
N ASN A 138 -1.21 10.11 17.14
CA ASN A 138 -0.73 10.33 18.51
C ASN A 138 -1.52 11.43 19.24
N PHE A 139 -1.94 12.47 18.51
CA PHE A 139 -2.67 13.60 19.09
C PHE A 139 -4.18 13.60 18.80
N SER A 140 -4.73 12.53 18.22
CA SER A 140 -6.15 12.41 17.85
C SER A 140 -7.10 12.78 19.00
N ASN A 141 -6.89 12.18 20.18
CA ASN A 141 -7.69 12.46 21.37
C ASN A 141 -7.53 13.91 21.86
N LEU A 142 -6.35 14.51 21.73
CA LEU A 142 -6.10 15.89 22.11
C LEU A 142 -6.80 16.87 21.16
N VAL A 143 -6.73 16.59 19.84
CA VAL A 143 -7.44 17.33 18.81
C VAL A 143 -8.94 17.28 19.06
N ILE A 144 -9.51 16.11 19.35
CA ILE A 144 -10.94 15.99 19.63
C ILE A 144 -11.33 16.71 20.93
N LYS A 145 -10.51 16.63 21.97
CA LYS A 145 -10.72 17.40 23.21
C LYS A 145 -10.69 18.91 22.96
N SER A 146 -9.84 19.39 22.05
CA SER A 146 -9.83 20.82 21.66
C SER A 146 -11.12 21.29 20.97
N PHE A 147 -11.95 20.36 20.47
CA PHE A 147 -13.28 20.68 19.96
C PHE A 147 -14.34 20.80 21.08
N GLY A 148 -13.99 20.50 22.33
CA GLY A 148 -14.89 20.58 23.50
C GLY A 148 -15.47 19.25 23.97
N PHE A 149 -15.02 18.11 23.44
CA PHE A 149 -15.47 16.78 23.86
C PHE A 149 -14.70 16.28 25.10
N THR A 150 -15.37 15.46 25.92
CA THR A 150 -14.74 14.73 27.02
C THR A 150 -13.84 13.60 26.51
N ALA A 151 -12.99 13.04 27.38
CA ALA A 151 -12.07 11.96 27.00
C ALA A 151 -12.80 10.69 26.49
N LEU A 152 -13.93 10.35 27.10
CA LEU A 152 -14.76 9.21 26.69
C LEU A 152 -15.44 9.47 25.35
N GLU A 153 -16.01 10.67 25.15
CA GLU A 153 -16.61 11.06 23.88
C GLU A 153 -15.59 11.10 22.74
N SER A 154 -14.35 11.54 23.00
CA SER A 154 -13.26 11.51 22.01
C SER A 154 -12.97 10.09 21.51
N THR A 155 -13.08 9.10 22.38
CA THR A 155 -12.92 7.68 21.98
C THR A 155 -14.06 7.24 21.07
N LEU A 156 -15.29 7.70 21.35
CA LEU A 156 -16.47 7.43 20.53
C LEU A 156 -16.38 8.09 19.14
N VAL A 157 -15.84 9.31 19.05
CA VAL A 157 -15.62 10.02 17.77
C VAL A 157 -14.60 9.32 16.88
N ASN A 158 -13.70 8.49 17.44
CA ASN A 158 -12.75 7.69 16.65
C ASN A 158 -13.39 6.48 15.95
N ILE A 159 -14.57 6.02 16.38
CA ILE A 159 -15.32 4.95 15.73
C ILE A 159 -15.66 5.31 14.27
N PRO A 160 -16.36 6.42 13.96
CA PRO A 160 -16.66 6.79 12.58
C PRO A 160 -15.40 7.10 11.76
N VAL A 161 -14.35 7.68 12.37
CA VAL A 161 -13.05 7.87 11.72
C VAL A 161 -12.47 6.54 11.23
N SER A 162 -12.51 5.52 12.07
CA SER A 162 -12.01 4.18 11.75
C SER A 162 -12.82 3.53 10.63
N ILE A 163 -14.15 3.70 10.63
CA ILE A 163 -15.05 3.20 9.57
C ILE A 163 -14.75 3.90 8.24
N ILE A 164 -14.65 5.23 8.23
CA ILE A 164 -14.34 6.02 7.02
C ILE A 164 -12.98 5.60 6.47
N SER A 165 -11.98 5.42 7.33
CA SER A 165 -10.65 4.97 6.94
C SER A 165 -10.70 3.57 6.32
N ALA A 166 -11.38 2.61 6.98
CA ALA A 166 -11.53 1.24 6.48
C ALA A 166 -12.25 1.18 5.13
N ALA A 167 -13.34 1.94 4.98
CA ALA A 167 -14.10 2.06 3.75
C ALA A 167 -13.26 2.69 2.63
N THR A 168 -12.52 3.76 2.93
CA THR A 168 -11.64 4.44 1.97
C THR A 168 -10.55 3.49 1.47
N ILE A 169 -9.82 2.82 2.37
CA ILE A 169 -8.75 1.87 2.02
C ILE A 169 -9.29 0.72 1.16
N THR A 170 -10.43 0.16 1.54
CA THR A 170 -11.03 -0.98 0.82
C THR A 170 -11.52 -0.55 -0.56
N LEU A 171 -12.21 0.59 -0.65
CA LEU A 171 -12.72 1.14 -1.91
C LEU A 171 -11.58 1.51 -2.86
N THR A 172 -10.56 2.22 -2.38
CA THR A 172 -9.43 2.61 -3.23
C THR A 172 -8.60 1.42 -3.66
N GLY A 173 -8.41 0.42 -2.79
CA GLY A 173 -7.75 -0.85 -3.14
C GLY A 173 -8.51 -1.63 -4.21
N TRP A 174 -9.85 -1.71 -4.09
CA TRP A 174 -10.70 -2.33 -5.11
C TRP A 174 -10.64 -1.59 -6.44
N LEU A 175 -10.74 -0.26 -6.40
CA LEU A 175 -10.72 0.59 -7.60
C LEU A 175 -9.35 0.54 -8.30
N ALA A 176 -8.26 0.52 -7.53
CA ALA A 176 -6.89 0.34 -8.01
C ALA A 176 -6.63 -1.03 -8.65
N GLY A 177 -7.33 -2.08 -8.19
CA GLY A 177 -7.28 -3.40 -8.81
C GLY A 177 -8.09 -3.46 -10.10
N ARG A 178 -9.29 -2.87 -10.09
CA ARG A 178 -10.22 -2.87 -11.24
C ARG A 178 -9.76 -1.99 -12.39
N PHE A 179 -9.10 -0.87 -12.09
CA PHE A 179 -8.62 0.11 -13.05
C PHE A 179 -7.10 0.27 -12.95
N GLN A 180 -6.37 -0.44 -13.81
CA GLN A 180 -4.91 -0.60 -13.74
C GLN A 180 -4.09 0.70 -13.97
N GLY A 181 -4.74 1.80 -14.37
CA GLY A 181 -4.08 3.08 -14.64
C GLY A 181 -4.54 4.25 -13.75
N LEU A 182 -5.28 3.97 -12.67
CA LEU A 182 -5.79 5.00 -11.77
C LEU A 182 -5.02 5.10 -10.45
N ASN A 183 -3.99 4.29 -10.17
CA ASN A 183 -3.39 4.24 -8.83
C ASN A 183 -2.82 5.60 -8.37
N CYS A 184 -1.97 6.25 -9.18
CA CYS A 184 -1.43 7.56 -8.81
C CYS A 184 -2.51 8.63 -8.74
N ILE A 185 -3.55 8.56 -9.59
CA ILE A 185 -4.69 9.48 -9.56
C ILE A 185 -5.49 9.28 -8.26
N LEU A 186 -5.72 8.04 -7.85
CA LEU A 186 -6.40 7.72 -6.60
C LEU A 186 -5.62 8.20 -5.38
N ILE A 187 -4.29 8.09 -5.39
CA ILE A 187 -3.44 8.68 -4.35
C ILE A 187 -3.68 10.18 -4.28
N ALA A 188 -3.61 10.89 -5.42
CA ALA A 188 -3.85 12.32 -5.46
C ALA A 188 -5.26 12.70 -4.98
N CYS A 189 -6.29 11.96 -5.36
CA CYS A 189 -7.67 12.18 -4.93
C CYS A 189 -7.85 12.00 -3.42
N VAL A 190 -7.34 10.91 -2.85
CA VAL A 190 -7.40 10.65 -1.39
C VAL A 190 -6.69 11.76 -0.61
N LEU A 191 -5.52 12.17 -1.08
CA LEU A 191 -4.74 13.25 -0.45
C LEU A 191 -5.40 14.61 -0.61
N ALA A 192 -6.08 14.88 -1.74
CA ALA A 192 -6.84 16.11 -1.92
C ALA A 192 -8.02 16.18 -0.94
N VAL A 193 -8.77 15.08 -0.76
CA VAL A 193 -9.87 15.01 0.22
C VAL A 193 -9.35 15.20 1.65
N SER A 194 -8.23 14.57 1.99
CA SER A 194 -7.58 14.76 3.30
C SER A 194 -7.05 16.18 3.50
N GLY A 195 -6.50 16.79 2.44
CA GLY A 195 -6.03 18.16 2.43
C GLY A 195 -7.17 19.15 2.67
N LEU A 196 -8.32 18.95 2.03
CA LEU A 196 -9.54 19.72 2.33
C LEU A 196 -9.93 19.58 3.80
N GLY A 197 -9.86 18.37 4.36
CA GLY A 197 -10.06 18.14 5.78
C GLY A 197 -9.13 18.97 6.66
N SER A 198 -7.83 18.98 6.35
CA SER A 198 -6.83 19.79 7.06
C SER A 198 -7.14 21.29 6.99
N THR A 199 -7.56 21.78 5.81
CA THR A 199 -7.93 23.19 5.61
C THR A 199 -9.16 23.58 6.43
N LEU A 200 -10.18 22.71 6.50
CA LEU A 200 -11.38 22.96 7.32
C LEU A 200 -11.04 23.00 8.82
N VAL A 201 -10.15 22.13 9.28
CA VAL A 201 -9.69 22.13 10.68
C VAL A 201 -8.79 23.35 10.98
N TYR A 202 -7.99 23.80 10.01
CA TYR A 202 -7.23 25.04 10.10
C TYR A 202 -8.14 26.28 10.13
N ALA A 203 -9.25 26.27 9.41
CA ALA A 203 -10.22 27.37 9.38
C ALA A 203 -10.92 27.65 10.74
N ARG A 204 -10.62 26.86 11.78
CA ARG A 204 -10.99 27.14 13.19
C ARG A 204 -10.57 28.51 13.68
N ILE A 205 -9.51 29.09 13.11
CA ILE A 205 -9.08 30.47 13.38
C ILE A 205 -10.22 31.47 13.13
N TYR A 206 -11.09 31.18 12.15
CA TYR A 206 -12.20 32.05 11.74
C TYR A 206 -13.53 31.74 12.46
N HIS A 207 -13.49 31.05 13.60
CA HIS A 207 -14.69 30.73 14.41
C HIS A 207 -15.78 29.96 13.64
N VAL A 208 -15.38 29.02 12.78
CA VAL A 208 -16.32 28.16 12.05
C VAL A 208 -17.15 27.26 13.00
N PRO A 209 -18.40 26.92 12.65
CA PRO A 209 -19.25 26.05 13.47
C PRO A 209 -18.62 24.68 13.75
N LEU A 210 -18.93 24.08 14.90
CA LEU A 210 -18.41 22.77 15.33
C LEU A 210 -18.62 21.67 14.27
N GLY A 211 -19.77 21.69 13.58
CA GLY A 211 -20.06 20.72 12.51
C GLY A 211 -19.06 20.75 11.35
N VAL A 212 -18.55 21.94 10.99
CA VAL A 212 -17.53 22.10 9.93
C VAL A 212 -16.18 21.57 10.39
N GLN A 213 -15.86 21.74 11.67
CA GLN A 213 -14.61 21.25 12.27
C GLN A 213 -14.60 19.71 12.31
N LEU A 214 -15.72 19.11 12.72
CA LEU A 214 -15.90 17.65 12.72
C LEU A 214 -15.88 17.07 11.31
N LEU A 215 -16.52 17.74 10.34
CA LEU A 215 -16.43 17.35 8.93
C LEU A 215 -14.97 17.34 8.46
N GLY A 216 -14.20 18.39 8.79
CA GLY A 216 -12.77 18.44 8.47
C GLY A 216 -11.98 17.27 9.08
N TYR A 217 -12.27 16.94 10.33
CA TYR A 217 -11.66 15.80 11.02
C TYR A 217 -12.02 14.45 10.38
N PHE A 218 -13.28 14.26 9.96
CA PHE A 218 -13.69 13.06 9.24
C PHE A 218 -13.09 12.95 7.84
N LEU A 219 -12.88 14.06 7.13
CA LEU A 219 -12.20 14.05 5.84
C LEU A 219 -10.71 13.68 5.99
N LEU A 220 -10.04 14.09 7.07
CA LEU A 220 -8.67 13.66 7.39
C LEU A 220 -8.55 12.13 7.56
N ALA A 221 -9.63 11.45 7.95
CA ALA A 221 -9.67 9.99 8.11
C ALA A 221 -9.44 9.22 6.80
N THR A 222 -9.57 9.88 5.65
CA THR A 222 -9.30 9.30 4.33
C THR A 222 -7.78 9.15 4.07
N GLY A 223 -6.94 9.96 4.72
CA GLY A 223 -5.50 10.07 4.47
C GLY A 223 -4.70 8.77 4.59
N PRO A 224 -4.96 7.90 5.59
CA PRO A 224 -4.33 6.59 5.69
C PRO A 224 -4.51 5.70 4.44
N GLY A 225 -5.48 6.00 3.58
CA GLY A 225 -5.68 5.31 2.29
C GLY A 225 -4.57 5.52 1.26
N ALA A 226 -3.73 6.54 1.41
CA ALA A 226 -2.64 6.81 0.46
C ALA A 226 -1.51 5.77 0.55
N LEU A 227 -1.10 5.38 1.76
CA LEU A 227 -0.02 4.42 1.96
C LEU A 227 -0.26 3.05 1.28
N PRO A 228 -1.41 2.35 1.45
CA PRO A 228 -1.63 1.06 0.80
C PRO A 228 -1.65 1.16 -0.74
N LEU A 229 -2.07 2.28 -1.31
CA LEU A 229 -1.96 2.53 -2.75
C LEU A 229 -0.50 2.68 -3.18
N THR A 230 0.30 3.45 -2.43
CA THR A 230 1.76 3.56 -2.65
C THR A 230 2.44 2.19 -2.51
N MET A 231 2.02 1.40 -1.53
CA MET A 231 2.51 0.04 -1.32
C MET A 231 2.20 -0.87 -2.51
N SER A 232 0.97 -0.82 -3.01
CA SER A 232 0.53 -1.55 -4.21
C SER A 232 1.33 -1.15 -5.45
N LEU A 233 1.59 0.14 -5.66
CA LEU A 233 2.45 0.62 -6.74
C LEU A 233 3.88 0.08 -6.62
N ALA A 234 4.48 0.13 -5.42
CA ALA A 234 5.80 -0.44 -5.19
C ALA A 234 5.84 -1.97 -5.47
N GLN A 235 4.80 -2.71 -5.09
CA GLN A 235 4.72 -4.14 -5.32
C GLN A 235 4.52 -4.52 -6.80
N THR A 236 3.87 -3.66 -7.58
CA THR A 236 3.52 -3.93 -8.99
C THR A 236 4.51 -3.35 -9.99
N ASN A 237 5.29 -2.33 -9.63
CA ASN A 237 6.22 -1.62 -10.54
C ASN A 237 7.68 -2.02 -10.40
N TYR A 238 8.02 -2.86 -9.43
CA TYR A 238 9.37 -3.39 -9.27
C TYR A 238 9.40 -4.86 -9.66
N LYS A 239 10.48 -5.28 -10.31
CA LYS A 239 10.78 -6.69 -10.61
C LYS A 239 12.23 -6.97 -10.21
N GLY A 240 12.54 -8.24 -9.93
CA GLY A 240 13.78 -8.67 -9.29
C GLY A 240 13.60 -8.76 -7.78
N VAL A 241 14.04 -9.87 -7.18
CA VAL A 241 13.80 -10.14 -5.75
C VAL A 241 14.59 -9.14 -4.89
N THR A 242 15.88 -8.93 -5.20
CA THR A 242 16.74 -8.03 -4.42
C THR A 242 16.27 -6.58 -4.55
N LYS A 243 15.87 -6.15 -5.75
CA LYS A 243 15.31 -4.79 -5.97
C LYS A 243 14.03 -4.56 -5.18
N LYS A 244 13.10 -5.53 -5.19
CA LYS A 244 11.85 -5.48 -4.40
C LYS A 244 12.11 -5.43 -2.90
N MET A 245 12.98 -6.31 -2.39
CA MET A 245 13.34 -6.34 -0.97
C MET A 245 13.96 -5.01 -0.53
N THR A 246 14.87 -4.46 -1.33
CA THR A 246 15.50 -3.15 -1.08
C THR A 246 14.46 -2.03 -1.01
N MET A 247 13.54 -1.97 -1.97
CA MET A 247 12.45 -0.99 -1.98
C MET A 247 11.52 -1.14 -0.76
N THR A 248 11.07 -2.37 -0.48
CA THR A 248 10.21 -2.65 0.68
C THR A 248 10.89 -2.29 2.00
N GLY A 249 12.16 -2.65 2.19
CA GLY A 249 12.93 -2.34 3.39
C GLY A 249 13.13 -0.84 3.57
N THR A 250 13.51 -0.13 2.51
CA THR A 250 13.69 1.33 2.54
C THR A 250 12.37 2.04 2.82
N MET A 251 11.27 1.58 2.21
CA MET A 251 9.94 2.15 2.47
C MET A 251 9.49 1.93 3.92
N PHE A 252 9.86 0.80 4.54
CA PHE A 252 9.61 0.57 5.97
C PHE A 252 10.43 1.52 6.85
N VAL A 253 11.71 1.76 6.54
CA VAL A 253 12.53 2.75 7.25
C VAL A 253 11.90 4.14 7.16
N VAL A 254 11.51 4.58 5.95
CA VAL A 254 10.83 5.86 5.75
C VAL A 254 9.51 5.93 6.51
N TYR A 255 8.77 4.81 6.56
CA TYR A 255 7.54 4.71 7.34
C TYR A 255 7.79 4.96 8.83
N CYS A 256 8.83 4.34 9.40
CA CYS A 256 9.21 4.56 10.80
C CYS A 256 9.67 6.00 11.05
N VAL A 257 10.53 6.54 10.20
CA VAL A 257 11.05 7.92 10.32
C VAL A 257 9.92 8.95 10.24
N GLY A 258 8.97 8.77 9.33
CA GLY A 258 7.81 9.66 9.22
C GLY A 258 6.95 9.66 10.49
N ASN A 259 6.71 8.47 11.07
CA ASN A 259 5.96 8.35 12.31
C ASN A 259 6.68 8.94 13.53
N ILE A 260 8.02 8.92 13.56
CA ILE A 260 8.82 9.60 14.59
C ILE A 260 8.77 11.12 14.40
N ALA A 261 8.88 11.60 13.16
CA ALA A 261 8.87 13.03 12.83
C ALA A 261 7.49 13.69 13.05
N GLY A 262 6.40 12.95 12.83
CA GLY A 262 5.02 13.47 12.90
C GLY A 262 4.68 14.20 14.21
N PRO A 263 4.87 13.57 15.39
CA PRO A 263 4.59 14.21 16.67
C PRO A 263 5.33 15.52 16.92
N HIS A 264 6.53 15.71 16.34
CA HIS A 264 7.30 16.94 16.50
C HIS A 264 6.65 18.16 15.82
N LEU A 265 5.68 17.95 14.92
CA LEU A 265 4.90 19.03 14.32
C LEU A 265 3.80 19.56 15.25
N PHE A 266 3.46 18.84 16.32
CA PHE A 266 2.43 19.22 17.28
C PHE A 266 3.09 19.87 18.49
N SER A 267 3.16 21.20 18.47
CA SER A 267 3.66 21.96 19.61
C SER A 267 2.62 22.01 20.72
N ALA A 268 3.05 21.74 21.96
CA ALA A 268 2.23 21.91 23.16
C ALA A 268 1.87 23.38 23.43
N SER A 269 2.60 24.33 22.84
CA SER A 269 2.36 25.77 23.02
C SER A 269 1.17 26.30 22.22
N GLU A 270 0.68 25.57 21.22
CA GLU A 270 -0.42 26.01 20.36
C GLU A 270 -1.73 25.32 20.73
N ALA A 271 -2.64 26.03 21.40
CA ALA A 271 -3.92 25.48 21.83
C ALA A 271 -4.82 24.96 20.68
N ARG A 272 -4.61 25.45 19.45
CA ARG A 272 -5.39 25.08 18.24
C ARG A 272 -4.58 24.31 17.20
N HIS A 273 -3.30 24.04 17.46
CA HIS A 273 -2.37 23.31 16.57
C HIS A 273 -2.35 23.81 15.12
N GLU A 274 -2.42 25.12 14.93
CA GLU A 274 -2.59 25.77 13.61
C GLU A 274 -1.39 25.48 12.70
N THR A 275 -0.17 25.52 13.26
CA THR A 275 1.06 25.22 12.54
C THR A 275 1.10 23.75 12.10
N SER A 276 0.56 22.85 12.92
CA SER A 276 0.49 21.41 12.63
C SER A 276 -0.45 21.12 11.45
N PHE A 277 -1.67 21.69 11.44
CA PHE A 277 -2.61 21.49 10.32
C PHE A 277 -2.16 22.15 9.03
N ARG A 278 -1.42 23.27 9.11
CA ARG A 278 -0.77 23.87 7.95
C ARG A 278 0.34 22.97 7.40
N ALA A 279 1.18 22.40 8.26
CA ALA A 279 2.22 21.46 7.85
C ALA A 279 1.63 20.19 7.22
N ILE A 280 0.55 19.65 7.78
CA ILE A 280 -0.19 18.51 7.22
C ILE A 280 -0.72 18.82 5.82
N LEU A 281 -1.32 20.00 5.62
CA LEU A 281 -1.80 20.45 4.32
C LEU A 281 -0.66 20.51 3.29
N ILE A 282 0.48 21.09 3.66
CA ILE A 282 1.67 21.16 2.80
C ILE A 282 2.16 19.75 2.44
N CYS A 283 2.23 18.85 3.42
CA CYS A 283 2.65 17.47 3.19
C CYS A 283 1.72 16.74 2.20
N TYR A 284 0.41 16.85 2.37
CA TYR A 284 -0.55 16.25 1.45
C TYR A 284 -0.53 16.88 0.06
N ALA A 285 -0.37 18.21 -0.05
CA ALA A 285 -0.25 18.89 -1.34
C ALA A 285 1.02 18.46 -2.09
N LEU A 286 2.17 18.42 -1.42
CA LEU A 286 3.43 17.95 -2.00
C LEU A 286 3.35 16.48 -2.40
N SER A 287 2.74 15.64 -1.55
CA SER A 287 2.57 14.22 -1.86
C SER A 287 1.62 13.99 -3.04
N ALA A 288 0.56 14.78 -3.18
CA ALA A 288 -0.32 14.74 -4.35
C ALA A 288 0.41 15.17 -5.63
N ALA A 289 1.23 16.22 -5.55
CA ALA A 289 2.07 16.67 -6.66
C ALA A 289 3.08 15.57 -7.07
N LEU A 290 3.72 14.91 -6.12
CA LEU A 290 4.62 13.78 -6.38
C LEU A 290 3.89 12.56 -7.00
N ALA A 291 2.65 12.29 -6.58
CA ALA A 291 1.85 11.23 -7.19
C ALA A 291 1.52 11.55 -8.65
N LEU A 292 1.15 12.80 -8.96
CA LEU A 292 0.89 13.24 -10.34
C LEU A 292 2.16 13.29 -11.19
N SER A 293 3.29 13.72 -10.62
CA SER A 293 4.57 13.69 -11.34
C SER A 293 5.01 12.25 -11.63
N LEU A 294 4.80 11.33 -10.69
CA LEU A 294 5.04 9.90 -10.88
C LEU A 294 4.14 9.33 -11.97
N TYR A 295 2.86 9.72 -12.01
CA TYR A 295 1.94 9.32 -13.08
C TYR A 295 2.48 9.72 -14.46
N VAL A 296 2.86 10.99 -14.64
CA VAL A 296 3.41 11.50 -15.91
C VAL A 296 4.73 10.79 -16.26
N TYR A 297 5.59 10.57 -15.29
CA TYR A 297 6.86 9.87 -15.48
C TYR A 297 6.65 8.42 -15.96
N LEU A 298 5.79 7.66 -15.28
CA LEU A 298 5.50 6.27 -15.66
C LEU A 298 4.76 6.18 -17.00
N GLN A 299 3.90 7.16 -17.31
CA GLN A 299 3.24 7.24 -18.61
C GLN A 299 4.24 7.49 -19.74
N ARG A 300 5.23 8.38 -19.53
CA ARG A 300 6.32 8.64 -20.49
C ARG A 300 7.18 7.40 -20.70
N LEU A 301 7.59 6.70 -19.63
CA LEU A 301 8.35 5.45 -19.72
C LEU A 301 7.58 4.37 -20.49
N ASN A 302 6.29 4.20 -20.19
CA ASN A 302 5.44 3.26 -20.92
C ASN A 302 5.31 3.64 -22.39
N SER A 303 5.16 4.93 -22.72
CA SER A 303 5.10 5.40 -24.10
C SER A 303 6.41 5.21 -24.85
N GLN A 304 7.55 5.40 -24.20
CA GLN A 304 8.86 5.16 -24.78
C GLN A 304 9.04 3.67 -25.10
N ARG A 305 8.74 2.79 -24.14
CA ARG A 305 8.79 1.33 -24.34
C ARG A 305 7.82 0.84 -25.40
N ASN A 306 6.63 1.43 -25.51
CA ASN A 306 5.69 1.10 -26.59
C ASN A 306 6.26 1.45 -27.97
N ARG A 307 7.07 2.51 -28.09
CA ARG A 307 7.74 2.89 -29.34
C ARG A 307 8.92 1.97 -29.67
N GLU A 308 9.70 1.61 -28.66
CA GLU A 308 10.89 0.76 -28.81
C GLU A 308 10.53 -0.72 -29.06
N GLU A 309 9.51 -1.25 -28.38
CA GLU A 309 9.16 -2.68 -28.41
C GLU A 309 7.96 -3.00 -29.33
N GLY A 310 7.34 -2.00 -29.96
CA GLY A 310 6.27 -2.16 -30.97
C GLY A 310 4.97 -2.82 -30.49
N THR A 311 4.80 -3.08 -29.19
CA THR A 311 3.65 -3.80 -28.63
C THR A 311 2.64 -2.85 -27.96
N VAL A 312 1.45 -2.75 -28.55
CA VAL A 312 0.26 -2.16 -27.91
C VAL A 312 -0.42 -3.25 -27.08
N ARG A 313 -0.51 -3.02 -25.75
CA ARG A 313 -1.28 -3.80 -24.75
C ARG A 313 -1.66 -5.25 -25.16
N ALA A 314 -0.89 -6.23 -24.68
CA ALA A 314 -1.47 -7.54 -24.45
C ALA A 314 -2.41 -7.43 -23.22
N GLY A 315 -3.71 -7.28 -23.48
CA GLY A 315 -4.78 -7.60 -22.52
C GLY A 315 -4.82 -9.11 -22.22
N PRO A 316 -5.65 -9.53 -21.25
CA PRO A 316 -5.31 -10.59 -20.31
C PRO A 316 -5.34 -11.98 -20.95
N VAL A 317 -4.43 -12.83 -20.47
CA VAL A 317 -4.30 -14.25 -20.80
C VAL A 317 -4.01 -14.47 -22.28
N ALA A 318 -2.72 -14.45 -22.64
CA ALA A 318 -2.27 -15.30 -23.73
C ALA A 318 -2.67 -16.72 -23.34
N ALA A 319 -3.77 -17.19 -23.95
CA ALA A 319 -4.26 -18.54 -23.83
C ALA A 319 -3.07 -19.49 -23.98
N LEU A 320 -3.00 -20.47 -23.08
CA LEU A 320 -2.15 -21.64 -23.23
C LEU A 320 -2.20 -22.05 -24.71
N PRO A 321 -1.07 -22.14 -25.44
CA PRO A 321 -1.10 -22.82 -26.72
C PRO A 321 -1.47 -24.27 -26.42
N GLN A 322 -2.74 -24.62 -26.67
CA GLN A 322 -3.17 -25.99 -26.75
C GLN A 322 -2.24 -26.70 -27.75
N GLN A 323 -1.74 -27.83 -27.29
CA GLN A 323 -0.87 -28.74 -27.99
C GLN A 323 -1.47 -29.07 -29.37
N PRO A 324 -0.78 -28.82 -30.50
CA PRO A 324 -1.32 -29.17 -31.79
C PRO A 324 -1.17 -30.67 -32.00
N ASP A 325 -2.32 -31.37 -32.05
CA ASP A 325 -2.43 -32.65 -32.72
C ASP A 325 -2.02 -32.52 -34.20
N ARG A 326 -1.45 -33.60 -34.72
CA ARG A 326 -0.73 -33.74 -36.01
C ARG A 326 -1.62 -33.51 -37.27
N PRO A 327 -1.01 -33.38 -38.48
CA PRO A 327 -1.34 -32.33 -39.44
C PRO A 327 -2.19 -32.78 -40.64
N THR A 328 -2.91 -31.83 -41.24
CA THR A 328 -3.30 -31.89 -42.65
C THR A 328 -3.36 -30.48 -43.27
N GLY A 329 -2.59 -30.27 -44.35
CA GLY A 329 -3.01 -29.43 -45.49
C GLY A 329 -2.81 -27.90 -45.46
N ARG A 330 -1.69 -27.46 -46.04
CA ARG A 330 -1.50 -26.28 -46.93
C ARG A 330 -2.13 -24.89 -46.62
N SER A 331 -1.22 -23.91 -46.63
CA SER A 331 -1.32 -22.53 -47.18
C SER A 331 -1.84 -21.40 -46.28
N ALA A 332 -0.93 -20.59 -45.74
CA ALA A 332 -0.67 -19.20 -46.18
C ALA A 332 0.07 -18.37 -45.11
N THR A 333 1.22 -17.79 -45.51
CA THR A 333 1.89 -16.59 -44.95
C THR A 333 2.06 -16.50 -43.42
N SER A 334 3.13 -17.13 -42.92
CA SER A 334 3.72 -16.85 -41.60
C SER A 334 4.61 -15.61 -41.67
N THR A 335 4.10 -14.45 -41.26
CA THR A 335 4.95 -13.33 -40.85
C THR A 335 5.69 -13.76 -39.58
N GLU A 336 7.02 -13.77 -39.64
CA GLU A 336 7.93 -14.26 -38.62
C GLU A 336 7.65 -13.63 -37.25
N ILE A 337 6.98 -14.38 -36.37
CA ILE A 337 7.10 -14.17 -34.93
C ILE A 337 8.50 -14.67 -34.57
N SER A 338 9.39 -13.72 -34.31
CA SER A 338 10.81 -13.92 -34.03
C SER A 338 11.08 -15.12 -33.08
N PRO A 339 12.13 -15.92 -33.33
CA PRO A 339 12.50 -17.08 -32.51
C PRO A 339 12.94 -16.71 -31.07
N LEU A 340 12.97 -15.43 -30.71
CA LEU A 340 13.31 -14.91 -29.37
C LEU A 340 12.37 -15.35 -28.25
N ILE A 341 11.16 -15.83 -28.56
CA ILE A 341 10.21 -16.29 -27.54
C ILE A 341 10.51 -17.75 -27.10
N ARG A 342 11.27 -18.53 -27.88
CA ARG A 342 11.48 -19.97 -27.61
C ARG A 342 12.82 -20.33 -26.97
N THR A 343 13.76 -19.40 -26.80
CA THR A 343 15.12 -19.73 -26.33
C THR A 343 15.50 -19.18 -24.95
N SER A 344 14.62 -18.49 -24.23
CA SER A 344 14.96 -17.80 -22.95
C SER A 344 14.21 -18.30 -21.70
N GLN A 345 13.99 -19.62 -21.58
CA GLN A 345 13.64 -20.20 -20.27
C GLN A 345 14.89 -20.76 -19.59
N GLY A 346 15.91 -19.91 -19.44
CA GLY A 346 17.00 -20.13 -18.50
C GLY A 346 16.58 -19.74 -17.08
N GLN A 347 17.15 -20.42 -16.08
CA GLN A 347 16.92 -20.15 -14.65
C GLN A 347 17.31 -18.70 -14.26
N ASP A 348 18.18 -18.06 -15.05
CA ASP A 348 18.66 -16.68 -14.88
C ASP A 348 17.69 -15.60 -15.39
N ASP A 349 16.83 -15.90 -16.38
CA ASP A 349 15.85 -14.93 -16.92
C ASP A 349 14.68 -14.66 -15.94
N CYS A 350 14.51 -15.53 -14.94
CA CYS A 350 13.44 -15.41 -13.93
C CYS A 350 13.67 -14.28 -12.90
N ASP A 351 14.90 -13.80 -12.73
CA ASP A 351 15.28 -12.75 -11.78
C ASP A 351 15.89 -11.51 -12.47
N LEU A 352 15.34 -11.16 -13.64
CA LEU A 352 15.60 -9.88 -14.29
C LEU A 352 14.86 -8.74 -13.59
N THR A 353 15.49 -7.56 -13.54
CA THR A 353 14.87 -6.33 -13.03
C THR A 353 13.84 -5.76 -14.01
N ASP A 354 13.05 -4.79 -13.55
CA ASP A 354 12.03 -4.13 -14.39
C ASP A 354 12.64 -3.34 -15.56
N TRP A 355 13.90 -2.92 -15.46
CA TRP A 355 14.63 -2.26 -16.55
C TRP A 355 14.96 -3.22 -17.70
N ASN A 356 15.42 -4.43 -17.34
CA ASN A 356 15.93 -5.42 -18.29
C ASN A 356 14.86 -6.41 -18.79
N THR A 357 13.62 -6.31 -18.28
CA THR A 357 12.52 -7.19 -18.70
C THR A 357 11.79 -6.62 -19.91
N PHE A 358 11.91 -7.30 -21.06
CA PHE A 358 11.16 -6.99 -22.28
C PHE A 358 9.64 -7.10 -22.06
N GLY A 359 8.87 -6.15 -22.60
CA GLY A 359 7.41 -6.14 -22.48
C GLY A 359 6.87 -5.71 -21.11
N PHE A 360 7.75 -5.35 -20.16
CA PHE A 360 7.30 -4.87 -18.85
C PHE A 360 6.69 -3.47 -18.96
N ARG A 361 5.43 -3.34 -18.50
CA ARG A 361 4.72 -2.05 -18.40
C ARG A 361 4.48 -1.69 -16.94
N TYR A 362 4.72 -0.43 -16.61
CA TYR A 362 4.47 0.13 -15.29
C TYR A 362 2.98 0.44 -15.13
N ARG A 363 2.45 0.20 -13.93
CA ARG A 363 1.12 0.66 -13.52
C ARG A 363 1.18 2.15 -13.18
N LEU A 364 0.15 2.86 -13.63
CA LEU A 364 -0.03 4.29 -13.42
C LEU A 364 -0.89 4.55 -12.19
#